data_AF-A0A9P6VCQ3-F1
#
_entry.id   AF-A0A9P6VCQ3-F1
#
_cell.length_a   1.000
_cell.length_b   1.000
_cell.length_c   1.000
_cell.angle_alpha   90.00
_cell.angle_beta   90.00
_cell.angle_gamma   90.00
#
_symmetry.space_group_name_H-M   'P 1'
#
loop_
_entity.id
_entity.type
_entity.pdbx_description
1 polymer ?
#
loop_
_entity_poly.entity_id
_entity_poly.type
_entity_poly.pdbx_seq_one_letter_code
_entity_poly.pdbx_strand_id
1 'polypeptide(L)'
;MSTASKKHALSDDESPSVERAPIKHHLTPQELQKKQLDKLLEKIDKPIRIPERPVSKPINREPKDYVKNIQGSSAGAGSGDFHVYRAGRRREYARLKQMDEESKEEREQREYDEKVQAKKAEDDEKTEKNRSKRQRRKQRATNNKTNKRRADARSDDEGSDKEDKDEKDEKDDKRSDQEGSDKEDR
;
A
#
# COMPACT_ATOMS: atom_id res chain seq x y z
N MET A 1 -48.65 39.82 -70.80
CA MET A 1 -47.25 39.73 -70.34
C MET A 1 -47.25 39.19 -68.92
N SER A 2 -46.52 38.09 -68.71
CA SER A 2 -46.06 37.47 -67.45
C SER A 2 -47.07 37.18 -66.33
N THR A 3 -47.52 35.91 -66.24
CA THR A 3 -47.63 35.15 -64.96
C THR A 3 -47.78 33.66 -65.27
N ALA A 4 -46.80 32.81 -64.90
CA ALA A 4 -46.99 31.37 -64.81
C ALA A 4 -46.06 30.73 -63.77
N SER A 5 -46.62 30.56 -62.57
CA SER A 5 -46.42 29.52 -61.57
C SER A 5 -45.04 28.84 -61.43
N LYS A 6 -44.34 29.19 -60.34
CA LYS A 6 -43.26 28.41 -59.75
C LYS A 6 -43.88 27.20 -59.02
N LYS A 7 -43.54 25.98 -59.45
CA LYS A 7 -43.79 24.73 -58.71
C LYS A 7 -42.45 24.08 -58.36
N HIS A 8 -42.41 23.57 -57.14
CA HIS A 8 -41.29 22.96 -56.43
C HIS A 8 -40.52 21.87 -57.19
N ALA A 9 -39.20 21.87 -57.01
CA ALA A 9 -38.45 20.65 -56.75
C ALA A 9 -37.49 20.94 -55.58
N LEU A 10 -37.80 20.34 -54.44
CA LEU A 10 -36.90 20.18 -53.30
C LEU A 10 -35.67 19.39 -53.75
N SER A 11 -34.48 19.91 -53.48
CA SER A 11 -33.31 19.08 -53.25
C SER A 11 -32.50 19.79 -52.16
N ASP A 12 -32.94 19.57 -50.92
CA ASP A 12 -32.11 19.77 -49.74
C ASP A 12 -30.92 18.83 -49.90
N ASP A 13 -29.79 19.37 -50.38
CA ASP A 13 -28.50 18.71 -50.33
C ASP A 13 -27.99 18.77 -48.88
N GLU A 14 -28.72 18.11 -47.98
CA GLU A 14 -28.24 17.81 -46.65
C GLU A 14 -27.43 16.52 -46.78
N SER A 15 -26.19 16.72 -47.23
CA SER A 15 -25.17 15.69 -47.22
C SER A 15 -25.20 14.98 -45.87
N PRO A 16 -25.33 13.64 -45.79
CA PRO A 16 -25.23 12.96 -44.51
C PRO A 16 -23.84 13.28 -43.97
N SER A 17 -23.79 13.93 -42.80
CA SER A 17 -22.55 14.14 -42.07
C SER A 17 -21.88 12.78 -41.98
N VAL A 18 -20.85 12.56 -42.81
CA VAL A 18 -20.10 11.33 -42.86
C VAL A 18 -19.62 11.13 -41.43
N GLU A 19 -20.22 10.17 -40.71
CA GLU A 19 -19.75 9.75 -39.41
C GLU A 19 -18.34 9.25 -39.63
N ARG A 20 -17.37 10.17 -39.48
CA ARG A 20 -15.96 9.86 -39.64
C ARG A 20 -15.70 8.78 -38.61
N ALA A 21 -15.36 7.59 -39.10
CA ALA A 21 -14.99 6.46 -38.27
C ALA A 21 -14.04 6.98 -37.18
N PRO A 22 -14.29 6.68 -35.90
CA PRO A 22 -13.54 7.28 -34.82
C PRO A 22 -12.06 6.99 -35.06
N ILE A 23 -11.28 8.06 -35.22
CA ILE A 23 -9.84 7.95 -35.36
C ILE A 23 -9.37 7.19 -34.12
N LYS A 24 -8.80 6.01 -34.33
CA LYS A 24 -8.30 5.15 -33.25
C LYS A 24 -7.03 5.79 -32.70
N HIS A 25 -7.19 6.80 -31.86
CA HIS A 25 -6.11 7.36 -31.07
C HIS A 25 -5.96 6.55 -29.77
N HIS A 26 -4.74 6.48 -29.24
CA HIS A 26 -4.53 5.96 -27.89
C HIS A 26 -5.09 6.96 -26.89
N LEU A 27 -6.24 6.66 -26.28
CA LEU A 27 -6.88 7.58 -25.34
C LEU A 27 -5.91 7.96 -24.22
N THR A 28 -5.92 9.24 -23.85
CA THR A 28 -5.19 9.69 -22.66
C THR A 28 -5.78 9.03 -21.41
N PRO A 29 -5.03 8.93 -20.29
CA PRO A 29 -5.56 8.38 -19.05
C PRO A 29 -6.85 9.07 -18.59
N GLN A 30 -6.95 10.38 -18.81
CA GLN A 30 -8.14 11.18 -18.49
C GLN A 30 -9.32 10.84 -19.40
N GLU A 31 -9.09 10.63 -20.69
CA GLU A 31 -10.13 10.21 -21.63
C GLU A 31 -10.66 8.81 -21.33
N LEU A 32 -9.79 7.88 -20.88
CA LEU A 32 -10.20 6.55 -20.44
C LEU A 32 -11.11 6.61 -19.20
N GLN A 33 -10.72 7.43 -18.22
CA GLN A 33 -11.54 7.66 -17.03
C GLN A 33 -12.87 8.31 -17.38
N LYS A 34 -12.86 9.34 -18.24
CA LYS A 34 -14.08 9.99 -18.73
C LYS A 34 -15.02 8.99 -19.39
N LYS A 35 -14.52 8.15 -20.30
CA LYS A 35 -15.31 7.11 -20.96
C LYS A 35 -15.89 6.08 -19.97
N GLN A 36 -15.14 5.72 -18.93
CA GLN A 36 -15.63 4.85 -17.86
C GLN A 36 -16.75 5.52 -17.05
N LEU A 37 -16.59 6.81 -16.71
CA LEU A 37 -17.60 7.59 -16.01
C LEU A 37 -18.87 7.76 -16.85
N ASP A 38 -18.75 8.14 -18.13
CA ASP A 38 -19.89 8.29 -19.04
C ASP A 38 -20.70 6.98 -19.09
N LYS A 39 -20.03 5.83 -19.19
CA LYS A 39 -20.67 4.50 -19.16
C LYS A 39 -21.37 4.17 -17.83
N LEU A 40 -20.81 4.61 -16.70
CA LEU A 40 -21.45 4.43 -15.38
C LEU A 40 -22.67 5.36 -15.22
N LEU A 41 -22.58 6.59 -15.73
CA LEU A 41 -23.63 7.60 -15.68
C LEU A 41 -24.79 7.32 -16.64
N GLU A 42 -24.59 6.53 -17.70
CA GLU A 42 -25.70 6.03 -18.55
C GLU A 42 -26.74 5.22 -17.75
N LYS A 43 -26.34 4.57 -16.65
CA LYS A 43 -27.18 3.62 -15.89
C LYS A 43 -27.03 3.83 -14.39
N ILE A 44 -27.40 5.03 -13.92
CA ILE A 44 -27.30 5.45 -12.52
C ILE A 44 -28.10 4.51 -11.58
N ASP A 45 -29.24 4.00 -12.02
CA ASP A 45 -30.11 3.16 -11.19
C ASP A 45 -29.56 1.75 -10.92
N LYS A 46 -28.51 1.32 -11.63
CA LYS A 46 -27.93 -0.02 -11.45
C LYS A 46 -26.87 0.00 -10.35
N PRO A 47 -27.02 -0.79 -9.27
CA PRO A 47 -25.99 -0.87 -8.25
C PRO A 47 -24.70 -1.45 -8.82
N ILE A 48 -23.59 -0.75 -8.59
CA ILE A 48 -22.26 -1.16 -9.04
C ILE A 48 -21.69 -2.17 -8.05
N ARG A 49 -21.32 -3.37 -8.51
CA ARG A 49 -20.63 -4.37 -7.68
C ARG A 49 -19.12 -4.11 -7.72
N ILE A 50 -18.59 -3.52 -6.64
CA ILE A 50 -17.15 -3.42 -6.44
C ILE A 50 -16.63 -4.83 -6.12
N PRO A 51 -15.64 -5.35 -6.85
CA PRO A 51 -15.08 -6.66 -6.54
C PRO A 51 -14.42 -6.62 -5.16
N GLU A 52 -14.75 -7.60 -4.32
CA GLU A 52 -14.05 -7.81 -3.07
C GLU A 52 -12.60 -8.24 -3.33
N ARG A 53 -11.71 -7.94 -2.39
CA ARG A 53 -10.30 -8.35 -2.46
C ARG A 53 -10.27 -9.88 -2.66
N PRO A 54 -9.52 -10.39 -3.65
CA PRO A 54 -9.43 -11.83 -3.83
C PRO A 54 -8.81 -12.46 -2.58
N VAL A 55 -9.59 -13.30 -1.90
CA VAL A 55 -9.06 -14.19 -0.87
C VAL A 55 -8.20 -15.26 -1.56
N SER A 56 -7.02 -15.55 -1.00
CA SER A 56 -6.20 -16.66 -1.47
C SER A 56 -6.99 -17.94 -1.28
N LYS A 57 -7.44 -18.53 -2.39
CA LYS A 57 -8.08 -19.83 -2.35
C LYS A 57 -6.98 -20.87 -2.22
N PRO A 58 -7.11 -21.85 -1.31
CA PRO A 58 -6.14 -22.94 -1.26
C PRO A 58 -6.13 -23.61 -2.64
N ILE A 59 -4.93 -23.74 -3.21
CA ILE A 59 -4.73 -24.37 -4.53
C ILE A 59 -5.19 -25.83 -4.45
N ASN A 60 -5.08 -26.43 -3.27
CA ASN A 60 -5.46 -27.81 -2.98
C ASN A 60 -6.81 -27.87 -2.30
N ARG A 61 -7.74 -28.61 -2.92
CA ARG A 61 -8.99 -29.00 -2.27
C ARG A 61 -8.68 -29.90 -1.09
N GLU A 62 -9.43 -29.73 -0.01
CA GLU A 62 -9.39 -30.60 1.14
C GLU A 62 -9.57 -32.08 0.72
N PRO A 63 -8.83 -33.00 1.36
CA PRO A 63 -9.00 -34.42 1.12
C PRO A 63 -10.43 -34.83 1.50
N LYS A 64 -11.00 -35.80 0.78
CA LYS A 64 -12.33 -36.33 1.11
C LYS A 64 -12.20 -37.24 2.33
N ASP A 65 -13.13 -37.12 3.27
CA ASP A 65 -13.18 -37.97 4.48
C ASP A 65 -13.32 -39.46 4.17
N TYR A 66 -14.17 -39.79 3.18
CA TYR A 66 -14.44 -41.16 2.78
C TYR A 66 -14.34 -41.35 1.28
N VAL A 67 -13.59 -42.37 0.88
CA VAL A 67 -13.54 -42.84 -0.51
C VAL A 67 -14.41 -44.09 -0.61
N LYS A 68 -15.49 -43.99 -1.40
CA LYS A 68 -16.51 -45.05 -1.49
C LYS A 68 -16.07 -46.24 -2.36
N ASN A 69 -15.10 -46.05 -3.24
CA ASN A 69 -14.74 -47.01 -4.29
C ASN A 69 -13.32 -47.57 -4.05
N ILE A 70 -13.08 -48.16 -2.88
CA ILE A 70 -11.79 -48.77 -2.55
C ILE A 70 -11.85 -50.26 -2.93
N GLN A 71 -10.99 -50.68 -3.86
CA GLN A 71 -10.80 -52.09 -4.20
C GLN A 71 -10.08 -52.81 -3.04
N GLY A 72 -10.39 -54.10 -2.81
CA GLY A 72 -9.80 -54.86 -1.70
C GLY A 72 -8.27 -54.91 -1.75
N SER A 73 -7.62 -55.00 -0.59
CA SER A 73 -6.15 -54.87 -0.45
C SER A 73 -5.33 -55.93 -1.20
N SER A 74 -5.92 -57.09 -1.50
CA SER A 74 -5.29 -58.18 -2.25
C SER A 74 -5.66 -58.19 -3.74
N ALA A 75 -6.50 -57.27 -4.19
CA ALA A 75 -6.91 -57.21 -5.58
C ALA A 75 -5.79 -56.59 -6.45
N GLY A 76 -5.60 -57.11 -7.65
CA GLY A 76 -4.54 -56.66 -8.57
C GLY A 76 -4.75 -55.24 -9.12
N ALA A 77 -3.73 -54.72 -9.80
CA ALA A 77 -3.78 -53.39 -10.40
C ALA A 77 -4.85 -53.30 -11.50
N GLY A 78 -5.84 -52.42 -11.31
CA GLY A 78 -6.85 -52.08 -12.30
C GLY A 78 -6.32 -51.08 -13.34
N SER A 79 -7.01 -51.00 -14.49
CA SER A 79 -6.63 -50.07 -15.58
C SER A 79 -6.75 -48.59 -15.19
N GLY A 80 -7.55 -48.27 -14.18
CA GLY A 80 -7.73 -46.92 -13.65
C GLY A 80 -6.72 -46.49 -12.58
N ASP A 81 -5.99 -47.44 -11.99
CA ASP A 81 -5.15 -47.18 -10.81
C ASP A 81 -4.00 -46.23 -11.12
N PHE A 82 -3.45 -46.32 -12.33
CA PHE A 82 -2.44 -45.37 -12.80
C PHE A 82 -2.94 -43.92 -12.78
N HIS A 83 -4.18 -43.68 -13.20
CA HIS A 83 -4.75 -42.34 -13.20
C HIS A 83 -5.09 -41.85 -11.79
N VAL A 84 -5.52 -42.75 -10.89
CA VAL A 84 -5.72 -42.44 -9.48
C VAL A 84 -4.40 -42.01 -8.84
N TYR A 85 -3.32 -42.78 -9.01
CA TYR A 85 -2.00 -42.42 -8.52
C TYR A 85 -1.50 -41.09 -9.11
N ARG A 86 -1.60 -40.90 -10.43
CA ARG A 86 -1.18 -39.66 -11.10
C ARG A 86 -1.93 -38.44 -10.56
N ALA A 87 -3.24 -38.54 -10.34
CA ALA A 87 -4.04 -37.46 -9.77
C ALA A 87 -3.68 -37.21 -8.29
N GLY A 88 -3.51 -38.27 -7.51
CA GLY A 88 -3.09 -38.19 -6.09
C GLY A 88 -1.73 -37.55 -5.93
N ARG A 89 -0.73 -37.97 -6.73
CA ARG A 89 0.63 -37.42 -6.70
C ARG A 89 0.66 -35.94 -7.08
N ARG A 90 -0.09 -35.53 -8.10
CA ARG A 90 -0.19 -34.09 -8.45
C ARG A 90 -0.79 -33.27 -7.32
N ARG A 91 -1.86 -33.77 -6.68
CA ARG A 91 -2.49 -33.10 -5.55
C ARG A 91 -1.51 -32.99 -4.38
N GLU A 92 -0.76 -34.05 -4.10
CA GLU A 92 0.20 -34.05 -3.01
C GLU A 92 1.39 -33.13 -3.27
N TYR A 93 1.93 -33.11 -4.48
CA TYR A 93 3.00 -32.17 -4.83
C TYR A 93 2.54 -30.72 -4.80
N ALA A 94 1.33 -30.43 -5.27
CA ALA A 94 0.75 -29.10 -5.14
C ALA A 94 0.52 -28.72 -3.67
N ARG A 95 0.15 -29.68 -2.81
CA ARG A 95 -0.01 -29.47 -1.35
C ARG A 95 1.30 -29.16 -0.66
N LEU A 96 2.33 -29.98 -0.88
CA LEU A 96 3.66 -29.77 -0.31
C LEU A 96 4.26 -28.45 -0.79
N LYS A 97 4.16 -28.16 -2.08
CA LYS A 97 4.64 -26.90 -2.65
C LYS A 97 3.96 -25.69 -2.01
N GLN A 98 2.64 -25.74 -1.82
CA GLN A 98 1.89 -24.66 -1.18
C GLN A 98 2.34 -24.46 0.28
N MET A 99 2.52 -25.54 1.05
CA MET A 99 3.03 -25.46 2.42
C MET A 99 4.44 -24.88 2.50
N ASP A 100 5.31 -25.26 1.57
CA ASP A 100 6.67 -24.73 1.50
C ASP A 100 6.69 -23.25 1.11
N GLU A 101 5.80 -22.82 0.21
CA GLU A 101 5.63 -21.42 -0.19
C GLU A 101 5.08 -20.57 0.96
N GLU A 102 4.01 -21.02 1.62
CA GLU A 102 3.42 -20.34 2.79
C GLU A 102 4.43 -20.19 3.94
N SER A 103 5.20 -21.24 4.24
CA SER A 103 6.25 -21.19 5.27
C SER A 103 7.36 -20.21 4.93
N LYS A 104 7.76 -20.12 3.66
CA LYS A 104 8.74 -19.13 3.19
C LYS A 104 8.20 -17.71 3.30
N GLU A 105 6.98 -17.48 2.83
CA GLU A 105 6.32 -16.17 2.90
C GLU A 105 6.14 -15.71 4.35
N GLU A 106 5.72 -16.60 5.27
CA GLU A 106 5.57 -16.27 6.69
C GLU A 106 6.92 -15.88 7.32
N ARG A 107 7.98 -16.62 7.00
CA ARG A 107 9.33 -16.31 7.49
C ARG A 107 9.83 -14.97 6.97
N GLU A 108 9.67 -14.70 5.68
CA GLU A 108 10.08 -13.44 5.06
C GLU A 108 9.26 -12.26 5.60
N GLN A 109 7.95 -12.43 5.81
CA GLN A 109 7.09 -11.42 6.42
C GLN A 109 7.49 -11.13 7.87
N ARG A 110 7.76 -12.17 8.68
CA ARG A 110 8.23 -11.99 10.05
C ARG A 110 9.56 -11.23 10.09
N GLU A 111 10.53 -11.63 9.28
CA GLU A 111 11.83 -10.95 9.19
C GLU A 111 11.68 -9.48 8.75
N TYR A 112 10.76 -9.21 7.81
CA TYR A 112 10.46 -7.85 7.37
C TYR A 112 9.82 -7.02 8.49
N ASP A 113 8.82 -7.56 9.18
CA ASP A 113 8.11 -6.86 10.24
C ASP A 113 9.04 -6.56 11.42
N GLU A 114 9.92 -7.50 11.80
CA GLU A 114 10.95 -7.29 12.81
C GLU A 114 11.91 -6.16 12.41
N LYS A 115 12.39 -6.14 11.16
CA LYS A 115 13.26 -5.07 10.65
C LYS A 115 12.57 -3.71 10.64
N VAL A 116 11.28 -3.68 10.25
CA VAL A 116 10.49 -2.44 10.25
C VAL A 116 10.26 -1.94 11.66
N GLN A 117 9.96 -2.82 12.62
CA GLN A 117 9.77 -2.47 14.02
C GLN A 117 11.05 -1.95 14.66
N ALA A 118 12.20 -2.60 14.41
CA ALA A 118 13.49 -2.14 14.89
C ALA A 118 13.83 -0.73 14.39
N LYS A 119 13.69 -0.47 13.09
CA LYS A 119 13.92 0.86 12.51
C LYS A 119 12.99 1.92 13.10
N LYS A 120 11.70 1.59 13.27
CA LYS A 120 10.73 2.49 13.89
C LYS A 120 11.12 2.82 15.34
N ALA A 121 11.55 1.83 16.11
CA ALA A 121 12.01 2.05 17.49
C ALA A 121 13.24 2.97 17.54
N GLU A 122 14.24 2.74 16.68
CA GLU A 122 15.42 3.62 16.58
C GLU A 122 15.06 5.07 16.21
N ASP A 123 14.15 5.25 15.26
CA ASP A 123 13.66 6.58 14.84
C ASP A 123 12.87 7.27 15.96
N ASP A 124 12.04 6.52 16.69
CA ASP A 124 11.26 7.01 17.83
C ASP A 124 12.16 7.39 19.01
N GLU A 125 13.19 6.59 19.32
CA GLU A 125 14.18 6.90 20.36
C GLU A 125 14.96 8.19 20.05
N LYS A 126 15.45 8.33 18.80
CA LYS A 126 16.12 9.54 18.34
C LYS A 126 15.18 10.74 18.39
N THR A 127 13.93 10.56 17.99
CA THR A 127 12.91 11.61 17.99
C THR A 127 12.55 12.05 19.40
N GLU A 128 12.39 11.11 20.34
CA GLU A 128 12.05 11.38 21.74
C GLU A 128 13.21 12.04 22.50
N LYS A 129 14.46 11.60 22.27
CA LYS A 129 15.66 12.28 22.78
C LYS A 129 15.72 13.72 22.30
N ASN A 130 15.45 13.97 21.02
CA ASN A 130 15.45 15.33 20.47
C ASN A 130 14.26 16.17 20.94
N ARG A 131 13.08 15.55 21.10
CA ARG A 131 11.87 16.19 21.63
C ARG A 131 12.06 16.60 23.09
N SER A 132 12.58 15.73 23.94
CA SER A 132 12.87 16.02 25.35
C SER A 132 13.93 17.13 25.49
N LYS A 133 15.00 17.12 24.69
CA LYS A 133 15.98 18.23 24.62
C LYS A 133 15.31 19.56 24.26
N ARG A 134 14.43 19.59 23.25
CA ARG A 134 13.67 20.79 22.86
C ARG A 134 12.69 21.26 23.95
N GLN A 135 11.99 20.33 24.60
CA GLN A 135 11.08 20.66 25.71
C GLN A 135 11.83 21.24 26.91
N ARG A 136 12.98 20.66 27.30
CA ARG A 136 13.83 21.20 28.37
C ARG A 136 14.32 22.61 28.04
N ARG A 137 14.76 22.87 26.80
CA ARG A 137 15.15 24.22 26.33
C ARG A 137 13.96 25.19 26.37
N LYS A 138 12.78 24.76 25.94
CA LYS A 138 11.55 25.58 25.99
C LYS A 138 11.17 25.93 27.43
N GLN A 139 11.18 24.96 28.35
CA GLN A 139 10.91 25.17 29.78
C GLN A 139 11.93 26.12 30.41
N ARG A 140 13.22 25.97 30.10
CA ARG A 140 14.27 26.91 30.57
C ARG A 140 14.04 28.33 30.03
N ALA A 141 13.74 28.49 28.74
CA ALA A 141 13.45 29.79 28.14
C ALA A 141 12.19 30.44 28.73
N THR A 142 11.13 29.66 28.98
CA THR A 142 9.93 30.19 29.66
C THR A 142 10.23 30.59 31.09
N ASN A 143 10.98 29.77 31.84
CA ASN A 143 11.36 30.06 33.22
C ASN A 143 12.26 31.30 33.32
N ASN A 144 13.24 31.45 32.42
CA ASN A 144 14.09 32.63 32.35
C ASN A 144 13.29 33.87 31.95
N LYS A 145 12.32 33.76 31.03
CA LYS A 145 11.43 34.88 30.68
C LYS A 145 10.52 35.27 31.84
N THR A 146 9.98 34.31 32.59
CA THR A 146 9.16 34.61 33.78
C THR A 146 9.99 35.17 34.91
N ASN A 147 11.21 34.65 35.15
CA ASN A 147 12.11 35.19 36.16
C ASN A 147 12.60 36.58 35.77
N LYS A 148 12.92 36.84 34.49
CA LYS A 148 13.26 38.18 34.01
C LYS A 148 12.09 39.14 34.20
N ARG A 149 10.85 38.75 33.87
CA ARG A 149 9.65 39.58 34.14
C ARG A 149 9.43 39.85 35.63
N ARG A 150 9.70 38.85 36.49
CA ARG A 150 9.61 39.02 37.95
C ARG A 150 10.75 39.86 38.51
N ALA A 151 11.93 39.80 37.91
CA ALA A 151 13.09 40.62 38.24
C ALA A 151 12.86 42.07 37.77
N ASP A 152 12.37 42.31 36.56
CA ASP A 152 11.96 43.63 36.06
C ASP A 152 10.90 44.27 36.97
N ALA A 153 9.92 43.48 37.42
CA ALA A 153 8.91 43.93 38.38
C ALA A 153 9.42 44.10 39.83
N ARG A 154 10.66 43.67 40.12
CA ARG A 154 11.32 43.83 41.43
C ARG A 154 12.50 44.79 41.39
N SER A 155 13.07 45.09 40.23
CA SER A 155 14.23 45.97 40.03
C SER A 155 13.90 47.45 40.00
N ASP A 156 12.72 47.84 40.49
CA ASP A 156 12.55 49.15 41.13
C ASP A 156 13.20 49.19 42.54
N ASP A 157 13.75 48.07 43.04
CA ASP A 157 14.50 47.99 44.31
C ASP A 157 15.67 46.99 44.20
N GLU A 158 16.87 47.55 44.00
CA GLU A 158 18.25 47.01 44.07
C GLU A 158 18.66 45.62 43.49
N GLY A 159 19.80 45.64 42.79
CA GLY A 159 20.32 44.56 41.96
C GLY A 159 20.98 43.38 42.70
N SER A 160 21.05 42.23 42.02
CA SER A 160 21.96 41.15 42.38
C SER A 160 22.24 40.22 41.19
N ASP A 161 23.54 40.11 40.95
CA ASP A 161 24.31 39.25 40.08
C ASP A 161 24.01 37.74 40.26
N LYS A 162 23.89 36.99 39.16
CA LYS A 162 23.91 35.51 39.17
C LYS A 162 24.58 34.96 37.91
N GLU A 163 25.79 34.47 38.13
CA GLU A 163 26.58 33.62 37.24
C GLU A 163 25.84 32.31 36.88
N ASP A 164 25.69 32.03 35.59
CA ASP A 164 25.20 30.75 35.05
C ASP A 164 26.41 29.84 34.75
N LYS A 165 26.65 28.86 35.63
CA LYS A 165 27.49 27.69 35.32
C LYS A 165 26.59 26.56 34.82
N ASP A 166 26.84 26.09 33.59
CA ASP A 166 27.15 24.68 33.30
C ASP A 166 27.02 24.37 31.79
N GLU A 167 28.13 24.52 31.09
CA GLU A 167 28.42 23.88 29.81
C GLU A 167 28.98 22.47 30.04
N LYS A 168 28.13 21.49 30.35
CA LYS A 168 28.50 20.07 30.30
C LYS A 168 27.29 19.23 29.90
N ASP A 169 27.08 19.07 28.60
CA ASP A 169 26.30 17.94 28.04
C ASP A 169 26.45 17.78 26.51
N GLU A 170 27.39 18.48 25.86
CA GLU A 170 27.59 18.40 24.39
C GLU A 170 28.61 17.34 23.92
N LYS A 171 29.26 16.57 24.80
CA LYS A 171 30.41 15.72 24.40
C LYS A 171 30.16 14.21 24.21
N ASP A 172 29.01 13.65 24.53
CA ASP A 172 28.85 12.17 24.52
C ASP A 172 28.17 11.54 23.28
N ASP A 173 27.69 12.32 22.30
CA ASP A 173 26.89 11.76 21.17
C ASP A 173 27.63 11.71 19.81
N LYS A 174 28.97 11.85 19.76
CA LYS A 174 29.75 11.78 18.50
C LYS A 174 30.40 10.42 18.19
N ARG A 175 30.11 9.36 18.96
CA ARG A 175 30.84 8.08 18.86
C ARG A 175 30.05 6.85 18.39
N SER A 176 28.77 6.93 18.03
CA SER A 176 27.98 5.72 17.71
C SER A 176 27.61 5.52 16.23
N ASP A 177 28.12 6.33 15.29
CA ASP A 177 27.77 6.22 13.85
C ASP A 177 28.86 5.54 12.98
N GLN A 178 29.74 4.72 13.56
CA GLN A 178 30.71 3.90 12.80
C GLN A 178 30.75 2.46 13.32
N GLU A 179 29.74 1.65 13.01
CA GLU A 179 29.89 0.19 12.96
C GLU A 179 28.72 -0.39 12.18
N GLY A 180 28.95 -0.67 10.89
CA GLY A 180 27.94 -1.19 9.97
C GLY A 180 28.30 -1.04 8.49
N SER A 181 29.58 -1.03 8.14
CA SER A 181 30.01 -1.32 6.77
C SER A 181 30.62 -2.72 6.79
N ASP A 182 29.74 -3.72 6.66
CA ASP A 182 30.13 -5.12 6.60
C ASP A 182 31.07 -5.38 5.43
N LYS A 183 32.08 -6.18 5.75
CA LYS A 183 33.10 -6.72 4.88
C LYS A 183 32.46 -7.63 3.84
N GLU A 184 33.01 -7.51 2.64
CA GLU A 184 33.22 -8.53 1.63
C GLU A 184 33.02 -9.98 2.13
N ASP A 185 32.04 -10.68 1.54
CA ASP A 185 32.12 -12.13 1.36
C ASP A 185 32.42 -12.41 -0.11
N ARG A 186 33.44 -13.25 -0.28
CA ARG A 186 34.12 -13.65 -1.50
C ARG A 186 33.56 -14.97 -2.02
#